data_AF-A0A2V9L0H9-F1
#
_entry.id   AF-A0A2V9L0H9-F1
#
_cell.length_a   1.000
_cell.length_b   1.000
_cell.length_c   1.000
_cell.angle_alpha   90.00
_cell.angle_beta   90.00
_cell.angle_gamma   90.00
#
_symmetry.space_group_name_H-M   'P 1'
#
loop_
_entity.id
_entity.type
_entity.pdbx_description
1 polymer ?
#
loop_
_entity_poly.entity_id
_entity_poly.type
_entity_poly.pdbx_seq_one_letter_code
_entity_poly.pdbx_strand_id
1 'polypeptide(L)'
;LRALPIDRTPLSAPGDMDQPQTELRAPYKSDWPGLAGTPWYPAVGDGAANNIGSGCHAPDRFALMVGTSGAMRAVIESERVEIPPGLWGYRVDGKRYVVGGALSNGGLAF
;
A
#
# COMPACT_ATOMS: atom_id res chain seq x y z
N LEU A 1 8.22 -14.27 -12.37
CA LEU A 1 9.47 -14.81 -11.81
C LEU A 1 10.24 -15.67 -12.80
N ARG A 2 9.61 -16.52 -13.62
CA ARG A 2 10.33 -17.27 -14.68
C ARG A 2 11.16 -16.40 -15.65
N ALA A 3 10.84 -15.11 -15.76
CA ALA A 3 11.56 -14.13 -16.59
C ALA A 3 12.66 -13.35 -15.85
N LEU A 4 12.84 -13.54 -14.53
CA LEU A 4 13.83 -12.85 -13.73
C LEU A 4 14.74 -13.90 -13.06
N PRO A 5 16.06 -13.70 -12.98
CA PRO A 5 16.99 -14.67 -12.40
C PRO A 5 16.99 -14.58 -10.86
N ILE A 6 15.81 -14.64 -10.23
CA ILE A 6 15.64 -14.58 -8.79
C ILE A 6 14.78 -15.75 -8.29
N ASP A 7 15.12 -16.25 -7.11
CA ASP A 7 14.30 -17.22 -6.39
C ASP A 7 13.17 -16.52 -5.61
N ARG A 8 12.12 -17.26 -5.23
CA ARG A 8 11.02 -16.74 -4.42
C ARG A 8 11.36 -16.57 -2.95
N THR A 9 12.24 -17.40 -2.42
CA THR A 9 12.59 -17.45 -0.99
C THR A 9 12.98 -16.09 -0.38
N PRO A 10 13.75 -15.21 -1.07
CA PRO A 10 14.08 -13.90 -0.50
C PRO A 10 12.93 -12.88 -0.56
N LEU A 11 11.81 -13.19 -1.22
CA LEU A 11 10.69 -12.26 -1.36
C LEU A 11 9.70 -12.43 -0.20
N SER A 12 9.16 -11.31 0.28
CA SER A 12 8.08 -11.31 1.27
C SER A 12 6.84 -12.04 0.73
N ALA A 13 6.15 -12.79 1.59
CA ALA A 13 4.88 -13.41 1.28
C ALA A 13 3.74 -12.36 1.40
N PRO A 14 3.09 -11.95 0.30
CA PRO A 14 2.09 -10.87 0.37
C PRO A 14 0.84 -11.24 1.18
N GLY A 15 0.55 -12.54 1.33
CA GLY A 15 -0.62 -13.04 2.06
C GLY A 15 -0.54 -12.86 3.57
N ASP A 16 0.65 -12.64 4.13
CA ASP A 16 0.86 -12.51 5.58
C ASP A 16 0.95 -11.04 6.02
N MET A 17 0.77 -10.11 5.08
CA MET A 17 0.96 -8.68 5.31
C MET A 17 -0.14 -8.04 6.17
N ASP A 18 -1.27 -8.74 6.34
CA ASP A 18 -2.36 -8.35 7.24
C ASP A 18 -2.32 -9.10 8.59
N GLN A 19 -1.25 -9.85 8.86
CA GLN A 19 -1.06 -10.55 10.12
C GLN A 19 -0.12 -9.75 11.05
N PRO A 20 -0.44 -9.66 12.35
CA PRO A 20 0.42 -8.98 13.29
C PRO A 20 1.72 -9.76 13.51
N GLN A 21 2.82 -9.03 13.54
CA GLN A 21 4.11 -9.46 14.04
C GLN A 21 4.24 -9.05 15.50
N THR A 22 4.77 -9.92 16.35
CA THR A 22 4.95 -9.64 17.80
C THR A 22 6.42 -9.67 18.21
N GLU A 23 7.28 -10.21 17.35
CA GLU A 23 8.69 -10.45 17.66
C GLU A 23 9.59 -9.39 17.05
N LEU A 24 10.40 -8.78 17.91
CA LEU A 24 11.53 -7.95 17.50
C LEU A 24 12.83 -8.75 17.54
N ARG A 25 13.77 -8.45 16.65
CA ARG A 25 15.13 -9.02 16.73
C ARG A 25 15.83 -8.48 17.97
N ALA A 26 16.81 -9.25 18.49
CA ALA A 26 17.47 -8.93 19.76
C ALA A 26 17.99 -7.48 19.88
N PRO A 27 18.62 -6.89 18.85
CA PRO A 27 19.05 -5.48 18.93
C PRO A 27 17.87 -4.52 19.15
N TYR A 28 16.79 -4.68 18.38
CA TYR A 28 15.60 -3.82 18.48
C TYR A 28 14.79 -4.04 19.77
N LYS A 29 14.82 -5.25 20.36
CA LYS A 29 14.25 -5.48 21.70
C LYS A 29 14.99 -4.67 22.77
N SER A 30 16.31 -4.55 22.64
CA SER A 30 17.14 -3.77 23.57
C SER A 30 16.89 -2.27 23.41
N ASP A 31 16.81 -1.78 22.16
CA ASP A 31 16.62 -0.35 21.88
C ASP A 31 15.19 0.11 22.19
N TRP A 32 14.18 -0.75 21.97
CA TRP A 32 12.77 -0.43 22.14
C TRP A 32 12.04 -1.45 23.02
N PRO A 33 12.36 -1.50 24.33
CA PRO A 33 11.78 -2.49 25.23
C PRO A 33 10.26 -2.38 25.36
N GLY A 34 9.68 -1.19 25.20
CA GLY A 34 8.22 -0.98 25.21
C GLY A 34 7.48 -1.56 24.01
N LEU A 35 8.19 -1.94 22.94
CA LEU A 35 7.62 -2.60 21.77
C LEU A 35 7.83 -4.12 21.79
N ALA A 36 8.58 -4.66 22.76
CA ALA A 36 8.81 -6.09 22.86
C ALA A 36 7.50 -6.83 23.18
N GLY A 37 7.08 -7.71 22.27
CA GLY A 37 5.80 -8.45 22.40
C GLY A 37 4.56 -7.64 21.98
N THR A 38 4.70 -6.35 21.69
CA THR A 38 3.60 -5.51 21.20
C THR A 38 3.29 -5.88 19.75
N PRO A 39 2.03 -6.22 19.42
CA PRO A 39 1.65 -6.51 18.03
C PRO A 39 1.83 -5.29 17.11
N TRP A 40 2.43 -5.50 15.95
CA TRP A 40 2.59 -4.49 14.89
C TRP A 40 2.34 -5.13 13.52
N TYR A 41 1.87 -4.34 12.55
CA TYR A 41 1.59 -4.83 11.20
C TYR A 41 2.69 -4.41 10.23
N PRO A 42 2.99 -5.22 9.21
CA PRO A 42 3.84 -4.81 8.10
C PRO A 42 3.39 -3.48 7.48
N ALA A 43 4.35 -2.72 6.96
CA ALA A 43 4.06 -1.42 6.38
C ALA A 43 3.12 -1.54 5.17
N VAL A 44 2.13 -0.65 5.12
CA VAL A 44 1.22 -0.50 3.98
C VAL A 44 1.73 0.64 3.11
N GLY A 45 1.56 0.51 1.78
CA GLY A 45 1.90 1.57 0.84
C GLY A 45 1.16 2.87 1.15
N ASP A 46 1.89 3.99 1.12
CA ASP A 46 1.40 5.32 1.49
C ASP A 46 0.14 5.74 0.73
N GLY A 47 0.03 5.43 -0.56
CA GLY A 47 -1.13 5.79 -1.36
C GLY A 47 -2.38 4.98 -1.01
N ALA A 48 -2.25 3.71 -0.61
CA ALA A 48 -3.37 2.95 -0.05
C ALA A 48 -3.77 3.52 1.30
N ALA A 49 -2.79 3.77 2.18
CA ALA A 49 -3.05 4.36 3.49
C ALA A 49 -3.71 5.74 3.39
N ASN A 50 -3.26 6.60 2.48
CA ASN A 50 -3.86 7.90 2.20
C ASN A 50 -5.30 7.78 1.70
N ASN A 51 -5.56 6.84 0.78
CA ASN A 51 -6.88 6.65 0.21
C ASN A 51 -7.90 6.12 1.27
N ILE A 52 -7.50 5.12 2.06
CA ILE A 52 -8.33 4.57 3.14
C ILE A 52 -8.51 5.60 4.28
N GLY A 53 -7.43 6.26 4.70
CA GLY A 53 -7.45 7.29 5.74
C GLY A 53 -8.29 8.51 5.37
N SER A 54 -8.51 8.77 4.07
CA SER A 54 -9.41 9.81 3.57
C SER A 54 -10.88 9.34 3.46
N GLY A 55 -11.21 8.16 3.98
CA GLY A 55 -12.54 7.57 3.92
C GLY A 55 -12.94 7.01 2.54
N CYS A 56 -12.04 7.03 1.54
CA CYS A 56 -12.33 6.57 0.17
C CYS A 56 -12.13 5.05 0.02
N HIS A 57 -12.67 4.26 0.95
CA HIS A 57 -12.43 2.82 1.06
C HIS A 57 -13.35 1.94 0.21
N ALA A 58 -14.25 2.56 -0.55
CA ALA A 58 -15.27 1.92 -1.38
C ALA A 58 -15.40 2.62 -2.75
N PRO A 59 -16.01 1.97 -3.76
CA PRO A 59 -16.05 2.47 -5.14
C PRO A 59 -16.88 3.74 -5.36
N ASP A 60 -17.66 4.18 -4.37
CA ASP A 60 -18.52 5.37 -4.44
C ASP A 60 -17.73 6.69 -4.29
N ARG A 61 -16.44 6.62 -3.94
CA ARG A 61 -15.59 7.78 -3.66
C ARG A 61 -14.21 7.63 -4.28
N PHE A 62 -13.62 8.78 -4.61
CA PHE A 62 -12.23 8.88 -5.03
C PHE A 62 -11.47 9.84 -4.12
N ALA A 63 -10.22 9.50 -3.82
CA ALA A 63 -9.32 10.41 -3.14
C ALA A 63 -8.59 11.27 -4.18
N LEU A 64 -8.68 12.59 -4.03
CA LEU A 64 -7.87 13.56 -4.76
C LEU A 64 -6.88 14.19 -3.80
N MET A 65 -5.60 14.00 -4.07
CA MET A 65 -4.51 14.63 -3.36
C MET A 65 -3.89 15.70 -4.27
N VAL A 66 -3.74 16.91 -3.74
CA VAL A 66 -3.09 18.04 -4.40
C VAL A 66 -2.04 18.62 -3.46
N GLY A 67 -0.77 18.32 -3.73
CA GLY A 67 0.40 18.97 -3.16
C GLY A 67 1.21 19.61 -4.28
N THR A 68 2.54 19.62 -4.21
CA THR A 68 3.41 20.02 -5.34
C THR A 68 3.07 19.23 -6.62
N SER A 69 2.90 17.92 -6.47
CA SER A 69 2.30 17.00 -7.44
C SER A 69 0.88 16.62 -6.99
N GLY A 70 0.14 15.89 -7.82
CA GLY A 70 -1.19 15.40 -7.51
C GLY A 70 -1.37 13.91 -7.77
N ALA A 71 -2.45 13.36 -7.23
CA ALA A 71 -2.89 12.01 -7.55
C ALA A 71 -4.41 11.88 -7.36
N MET A 72 -5.03 11.10 -8.22
CA MET A 72 -6.43 10.70 -8.09
C MET A 72 -6.52 9.18 -8.03
N ARG A 73 -7.29 8.67 -7.07
CA ARG A 73 -7.32 7.24 -6.71
C ARG A 73 -8.72 6.79 -6.37
N ALA A 74 -9.06 5.55 -6.71
CA ALA A 74 -10.30 4.89 -6.34
C ALA A 74 -10.02 3.49 -5.81
N VAL A 75 -10.83 3.02 -4.86
CA VAL A 75 -10.80 1.64 -4.38
C VAL A 75 -11.86 0.83 -5.09
N ILE A 76 -11.47 -0.35 -5.55
CA ILE A 76 -12.35 -1.33 -6.17
C ILE A 76 -12.23 -2.66 -5.44
N GLU A 77 -13.34 -3.37 -5.29
CA GLU A 77 -13.36 -4.76 -4.82
C GLU A 77 -13.56 -5.67 -6.02
N SER A 78 -12.60 -6.58 -6.25
CA SER A 78 -12.65 -7.53 -7.36
C SER A 78 -11.64 -8.65 -7.13
N GLU A 79 -11.90 -9.85 -7.67
CA GLU A 79 -10.90 -10.93 -7.71
C GLU A 79 -9.73 -10.60 -8.63
N ARG A 80 -10.01 -9.83 -9.70
CA ARG A 80 -9.02 -9.37 -10.67
C ARG A 80 -9.38 -7.97 -11.17
N VAL A 81 -8.37 -7.13 -11.27
CA VAL A 81 -8.48 -5.81 -11.89
C VAL A 81 -7.77 -5.80 -13.24
N GLU A 82 -8.41 -5.20 -14.24
CA GLU A 82 -7.74 -4.74 -15.44
C GLU A 82 -7.40 -3.25 -15.26
N ILE A 83 -6.13 -2.89 -15.41
CA ILE A 83 -5.66 -1.52 -15.20
C ILE A 83 -5.67 -0.82 -16.56
N PRO A 84 -6.48 0.25 -16.74
CA PRO A 84 -6.48 1.02 -17.98
C PRO A 84 -5.09 1.61 -18.30
N PRO A 85 -4.74 1.80 -19.59
CA PRO A 85 -3.49 2.41 -19.98
C PRO A 85 -3.27 3.77 -19.29
N GLY A 86 -2.06 4.01 -18.80
CA GLY A 86 -1.69 5.25 -18.11
C GLY A 86 -2.08 5.31 -16.63
N LEU A 87 -2.81 4.32 -16.12
CA LEU A 87 -3.09 4.16 -14.70
C LEU A 87 -2.15 3.11 -14.07
N TRP A 88 -2.07 3.14 -12.75
CA TRP A 88 -1.42 2.13 -11.94
C TRP A 88 -2.45 1.48 -11.01
N GLY A 89 -2.09 0.30 -10.46
CA GLY A 89 -2.88 -0.34 -9.41
C GLY A 89 -2.03 -1.18 -8.48
N TYR A 90 -2.38 -1.19 -7.19
CA TYR A 90 -1.81 -2.09 -6.19
C TYR A 90 -2.88 -2.56 -5.22
N ARG A 91 -2.61 -3.67 -4.53
CA ARG A 91 -3.53 -4.24 -3.55
C ARG A 91 -3.58 -3.38 -2.29
N VAL A 92 -4.80 -3.18 -1.80
CA VAL A 92 -5.05 -2.69 -0.44
C VAL A 92 -5.03 -3.87 0.52
N ASP A 93 -5.70 -4.97 0.13
CA ASP A 93 -5.77 -6.22 0.88
C ASP A 93 -6.06 -7.41 -0.06
N GLY A 94 -6.51 -8.54 0.51
CA GLY A 94 -6.90 -9.75 -0.23
C GLY A 94 -8.05 -9.59 -1.23
N LYS A 95 -8.90 -8.58 -1.08
CA LYS A 95 -10.14 -8.37 -1.85
C LYS A 95 -10.15 -7.08 -2.67
N ARG A 96 -9.39 -6.08 -2.24
CA ARG A 96 -9.47 -4.72 -2.77
C ARG A 96 -8.18 -4.25 -3.42
N TYR A 97 -8.35 -3.45 -4.46
CA TYR A 97 -7.29 -2.76 -5.17
C TYR A 97 -7.52 -1.25 -5.07
N VAL A 98 -6.44 -0.49 -5.01
CA VAL A 98 -6.46 0.93 -5.31
C VAL A 98 -5.91 1.11 -6.71
N VAL A 99 -6.68 1.82 -7.54
CA VAL A 99 -6.32 2.18 -8.92
C VAL A 99 -6.22 3.69 -8.99
N GLY A 100 -5.23 4.22 -9.69
CA GLY A 100 -5.07 5.66 -9.76
C GLY A 100 -4.12 6.14 -10.83
N GLY A 101 -4.09 7.46 -10.98
CA GLY A 101 -3.17 8.21 -11.82
C GLY A 101 -2.35 9.17 -10.97
N ALA A 102 -1.09 9.36 -11.37
CA ALA A 102 -0.21 10.38 -10.80
C ALA A 102 -0.13 11.59 -11.75
N LEU A 103 -0.09 12.79 -11.17
CA LEU A 103 -0.05 14.05 -11.89
C LEU A 103 1.20 14.81 -11.44
N SER A 104 2.15 15.06 -12.34
CA SER A 104 3.38 15.80 -11.98
C SER A 104 3.11 17.28 -11.67
N ASN A 105 2.09 17.85 -12.30
CA ASN A 105 1.73 19.26 -12.18
C ASN A 105 0.52 19.41 -11.25
N GLY A 106 0.77 19.38 -9.95
CA GLY A 106 -0.21 19.75 -8.93
C GLY A 106 -0.14 21.26 -8.66
N GLY A 107 0.13 21.59 -7.41
CA GLY A 107 0.40 22.94 -6.91
C GLY A 107 1.66 23.58 -7.47
N LEU A 108 2.62 22.82 -8.04
CA LEU A 108 3.80 23.39 -8.71
C LEU A 108 3.43 24.27 -9.91
N ALA A 109 2.25 24.06 -10.50
CA ALA A 109 1.76 24.83 -11.62
C ALA A 109 1.14 26.19 -11.22
N PHE A 110 1.11 26.51 -9.93
CA PHE A 110 0.51 27.73 -9.35
C PHE A 110 1.56 28.50 -8.54
#